data_AF-A0A7W1D7W2-F1
#
_entry.id   AF-A0A7W1D7W2-F1
#
_cell.length_a   1.000
_cell.length_b   1.000
_cell.length_c   1.000
_cell.angle_alpha   90.00
_cell.angle_beta   90.00
_cell.angle_gamma   90.00
#
_symmetry.space_group_name_H-M   'P 1'
#
loop_
_entity.id
_entity.type
_entity.pdbx_description
1 polymer ?
#
loop_
_entity_poly.entity_id
_entity_poly.type
_entity_poly.pdbx_seq_one_letter_code
_entity_poly.pdbx_strand_id
1 'polypeptide(L)'
;MKAVWLTEFGGPEMLVAADAPDPVPGPGQALIEVAFANITFVETMFRASGFGPFEKGLPMIPGNGVGGWVASVGVEADERLIGKRVVASTGGSGGYAERAAAAGRLRPVIGQRFPLERAADAHAAIESRATVGKTLLVT
;
A
#
# COMPACT_ATOMS: atom_id res chain seq x y z
N MET A 1 3.53 -15.53 -5.92
CA MET A 1 3.17 -14.29 -6.66
C MET A 1 4.39 -13.65 -7.31
N LYS A 2 4.19 -12.78 -8.31
CA LYS A 2 5.20 -11.82 -8.77
C LYS A 2 5.36 -10.67 -7.76
N ALA A 3 6.60 -10.24 -7.58
CA ALA A 3 6.97 -9.10 -6.75
C ALA A 3 8.23 -8.41 -7.29
N VAL A 4 8.51 -7.21 -6.79
CA VAL A 4 9.76 -6.48 -7.05
C VAL A 4 10.66 -6.61 -5.84
N TRP A 5 11.83 -7.21 -6.03
CA TRP A 5 12.84 -7.37 -5.00
C TRP A 5 13.83 -6.22 -5.01
N LEU A 6 14.29 -5.85 -3.81
CA LEU A 6 15.45 -5.04 -3.56
C LEU A 6 16.44 -5.91 -2.78
N THR A 7 17.57 -6.26 -3.40
CA THR A 7 18.62 -7.08 -2.76
C THR A 7 19.86 -6.28 -2.37
N GLU A 8 20.04 -5.11 -2.98
CA GLU A 8 21.12 -4.15 -2.72
C GLU A 8 20.55 -2.72 -2.78
N PHE A 9 21.11 -1.80 -1.98
CA PHE A 9 20.75 -0.38 -2.09
C PHE A 9 21.45 0.26 -3.29
N GLY A 10 20.77 1.17 -3.99
CA GLY A 10 21.35 1.83 -5.16
C GLY A 10 20.33 2.50 -6.08
N GLY A 11 20.69 2.61 -7.36
CA GLY A 11 19.82 3.19 -8.37
C GLY A 11 18.57 2.35 -8.65
N PRO A 12 17.66 2.82 -9.53
CA PRO A 12 16.41 2.12 -9.82
C PRO A 12 16.60 0.69 -10.34
N GLU A 13 17.75 0.42 -10.98
CA GLU A 13 18.16 -0.89 -11.50
C GLU A 13 18.24 -1.99 -10.42
N MET A 14 18.34 -1.64 -9.14
CA MET A 14 18.32 -2.60 -8.03
C MET A 14 16.92 -3.18 -7.75
N LEU A 15 15.88 -2.66 -8.39
CA LEU A 15 14.51 -3.17 -8.29
C LEU A 15 14.28 -4.23 -9.38
N VAL A 16 14.30 -5.49 -8.97
CA VAL A 16 14.21 -6.64 -9.90
C VAL A 16 12.90 -7.38 -9.71
N ALA A 17 12.10 -7.49 -10.77
CA ALA A 17 10.88 -8.31 -10.75
C ALA A 17 11.24 -9.80 -10.73
N ALA A 18 10.75 -10.55 -9.74
CA ALA A 18 10.91 -12.00 -9.66
C ALA A 18 9.73 -12.64 -8.90
N ASP A 19 9.70 -13.96 -8.84
CA ASP A 19 8.71 -14.68 -8.04
C ASP A 19 9.04 -14.59 -6.55
N ALA A 20 7.99 -14.59 -5.74
CA ALA A 20 8.02 -14.59 -4.28
C ALA A 20 6.91 -15.51 -3.73
N PRO A 21 7.08 -16.09 -2.52
CA PRO A 21 6.00 -16.79 -1.86
C PRO A 21 4.85 -15.82 -1.56
N ASP A 22 3.62 -16.33 -1.56
CA ASP A 22 2.47 -15.52 -1.16
C ASP A 22 2.55 -15.19 0.34
N PRO A 23 2.24 -13.95 0.75
CA PRO A 23 2.29 -13.56 2.15
C PRO A 23 1.09 -14.17 2.90
N VAL A 24 1.33 -14.55 4.15
CA VAL A 24 0.27 -15.04 5.05
C VAL A 24 -0.09 -13.92 6.01
N PRO A 25 -1.36 -13.50 6.11
CA PRO A 25 -1.75 -12.45 7.05
C PRO A 25 -1.62 -12.95 8.49
N GLY A 26 -0.85 -12.23 9.31
CA GLY A 26 -0.77 -12.45 10.74
C GLY A 26 -2.02 -11.96 11.51
N PRO A 27 -2.02 -12.07 12.84
CA PRO A 27 -3.11 -11.56 13.67
C PRO A 27 -3.44 -10.08 13.39
N GLY A 28 -4.72 -9.77 13.23
CA GLY A 28 -5.23 -8.43 12.92
C GLY A 28 -4.88 -7.93 11.51
N GLN A 29 -4.28 -8.74 10.64
CA GLN A 29 -3.92 -8.36 9.28
C GLN A 29 -4.94 -8.86 8.24
N ALA A 30 -4.97 -8.21 7.08
CA ALA A 30 -5.65 -8.72 5.90
C ALA A 30 -4.65 -9.03 4.79
N LEU A 31 -4.94 -10.08 4.01
CA LEU A 31 -4.31 -10.33 2.73
C LEU A 31 -5.05 -9.54 1.66
N ILE A 32 -4.33 -8.70 0.93
CA ILE A 32 -4.87 -7.83 -0.11
C ILE A 32 -4.35 -8.30 -1.46
N GLU A 33 -5.26 -8.57 -2.41
CA GLU A 33 -4.95 -8.64 -3.84
C GLU A 33 -4.71 -7.22 -4.34
N VAL A 34 -3.46 -6.91 -4.65
CA VAL A 34 -3.01 -5.55 -4.94
C VAL A 34 -3.42 -5.17 -6.35
N ALA A 35 -4.19 -4.09 -6.47
CA ALA A 35 -4.55 -3.46 -7.73
C ALA A 35 -3.59 -2.30 -8.08
N PHE A 36 -3.13 -1.60 -7.04
CA PHE A 36 -2.23 -0.45 -7.16
C PHE A 36 -1.25 -0.46 -6.00
N ALA A 37 0.04 -0.27 -6.29
CA ALA A 37 1.06 0.03 -5.30
C ALA A 37 1.36 1.53 -5.31
N ASN A 38 1.42 2.15 -4.14
CA ASN A 38 1.79 3.55 -4.01
C ASN A 38 3.32 3.69 -4.01
N ILE A 39 3.81 4.72 -4.70
CA ILE A 39 5.21 5.12 -4.70
C ILE A 39 5.27 6.56 -4.19
N THR A 40 6.08 6.82 -3.17
CA THR A 40 6.40 8.17 -2.72
C THR A 40 7.90 8.43 -2.84
N PHE A 41 8.31 9.67 -2.60
CA PHE A 41 9.72 10.04 -2.60
C PHE A 41 10.52 9.27 -1.53
N VAL A 42 9.90 8.94 -0.39
CA VAL A 42 10.57 8.22 0.71
C VAL A 42 11.03 6.84 0.28
N GLU A 43 10.25 6.10 -0.51
CA GLU A 43 10.67 4.80 -1.04
C GLU A 43 11.89 4.94 -1.96
N THR A 44 11.99 6.02 -2.73
CA THR A 44 13.15 6.27 -3.60
C THR A 44 14.42 6.58 -2.80
N MET A 45 14.31 7.34 -1.70
CA MET A 45 15.42 7.63 -0.79
C MET A 45 15.89 6.38 -0.05
N PHE A 46 14.94 5.60 0.50
CA PHE A 46 15.25 4.35 1.20
C PHE A 46 15.91 3.34 0.26
N ARG A 47 15.35 3.12 -0.94
CA ARG A 47 15.97 2.23 -1.94
C ARG A 47 17.37 2.69 -2.35
N ALA A 48 17.62 4.00 -2.41
CA ALA A 48 18.93 4.54 -2.77
C ALA A 48 20.02 4.37 -1.70
N SER A 49 19.64 4.50 -0.42
CA SER A 49 20.62 4.74 0.65
C SER A 49 20.42 3.89 1.90
N GLY A 50 19.31 3.15 1.99
CA GLY A 50 18.85 2.52 3.23
C GLY A 50 18.33 3.51 4.29
N PHE A 51 18.46 4.82 4.07
CA PHE A 51 17.97 5.84 4.99
C PHE A 51 16.47 6.08 4.78
N GLY A 52 15.69 5.92 5.85
CA GLY A 52 14.25 6.17 5.81
C GLY A 52 13.58 5.87 7.14
N PRO A 53 12.25 6.10 7.23
CA PRO A 53 11.47 5.88 8.45
C PRO A 53 11.17 4.40 8.72
N PHE A 54 11.73 3.48 7.93
CA PHE A 54 11.46 2.05 8.01
C PHE A 54 12.75 1.29 8.33
N GLU A 55 12.72 0.44 9.36
CA GLU A 55 13.82 -0.46 9.69
C GLU A 55 13.56 -1.83 9.04
N LYS A 56 14.02 -2.00 7.79
CA LYS A 56 13.90 -3.26 7.05
C LYS A 56 15.26 -3.64 6.43
N GLY A 57 15.67 -4.88 6.65
CA GLY A 57 16.89 -5.45 6.06
C GLY A 57 16.66 -5.95 4.64
N LEU A 58 17.75 -6.04 3.87
CA LEU A 58 17.78 -6.69 2.57
C LEU A 58 17.99 -8.21 2.74
N PRO A 59 17.51 -9.06 1.81
CA PRO A 59 16.64 -8.71 0.69
C PRO A 59 15.21 -8.43 1.15
N MET A 60 14.52 -7.51 0.47
CA MET A 60 13.12 -7.20 0.77
C MET A 60 12.31 -6.85 -0.47
N ILE A 61 10.99 -6.95 -0.34
CA ILE A 61 10.04 -6.34 -1.27
C ILE A 61 9.73 -4.93 -0.71
N PRO A 62 9.99 -3.84 -1.44
CA PRO A 62 9.68 -2.49 -0.98
C PRO A 62 8.20 -2.12 -1.15
N GLY A 63 7.86 -0.87 -0.79
CA GLY A 63 6.52 -0.30 -0.90
C GLY A 63 5.80 -0.26 0.44
N ASN A 64 5.28 0.92 0.78
CA ASN A 64 4.60 1.20 2.05
C ASN A 64 3.07 1.27 1.92
N GLY A 65 2.51 1.26 0.70
CA GLY A 65 1.09 1.47 0.51
C GLY A 65 0.53 0.67 -0.67
N VAL A 66 -0.63 0.07 -0.46
CA VAL A 66 -1.36 -0.69 -1.49
C VAL A 66 -2.83 -0.32 -1.50
N GLY A 67 -3.45 -0.40 -2.68
CA GLY A 67 -4.89 -0.39 -2.88
C GLY A 67 -5.32 -1.67 -3.59
N GLY A 68 -6.42 -2.28 -3.18
CA GLY A 68 -6.79 -3.59 -3.69
C GLY A 68 -8.05 -4.16 -3.04
N TRP A 69 -8.22 -5.48 -3.11
CA TRP A 69 -9.34 -6.20 -2.49
C TRP A 69 -8.84 -7.16 -1.42
N VAL A 70 -9.56 -7.26 -0.32
CA VAL A 70 -9.23 -8.22 0.74
C VAL A 70 -9.61 -9.64 0.28
N ALA A 71 -8.62 -10.52 0.15
CA ALA A 71 -8.82 -11.94 -0.18
C ALA A 71 -9.10 -12.79 1.06
N SER A 72 -8.39 -12.52 2.15
CA SER A 72 -8.54 -13.22 3.43
C SER A 72 -8.08 -12.33 4.58
N VAL A 73 -8.37 -12.76 5.80
CA VAL A 73 -7.93 -12.08 7.03
C VAL A 73 -7.24 -13.06 7.96
N GLY A 74 -6.28 -12.58 8.73
CA GLY A 74 -5.68 -13.33 9.82
C GLY A 74 -6.61 -13.39 11.03
N VAL A 75 -6.21 -14.15 12.06
CA VAL A 75 -6.96 -14.21 13.32
C VAL A 75 -7.13 -12.81 13.92
N GLU A 76 -8.19 -12.52 14.66
CA GLU A 76 -8.47 -11.20 15.26
C GLU A 76 -8.77 -10.03 14.28
N ALA A 77 -8.70 -10.25 12.96
CA ALA A 77 -9.17 -9.27 11.98
C ALA A 77 -10.68 -9.45 11.68
N ASP A 78 -11.34 -8.35 11.28
CA ASP A 78 -12.76 -8.35 10.96
C ASP A 78 -13.04 -9.07 9.63
N GLU A 79 -13.63 -10.26 9.70
CA GLU A 79 -13.98 -11.09 8.53
C GLU A 79 -14.90 -10.38 7.52
N ARG A 80 -15.66 -9.36 7.95
CA ARG A 80 -16.53 -8.58 7.05
C ARG A 80 -15.74 -7.76 6.02
N LEU A 81 -14.42 -7.64 6.20
CA LEU A 81 -13.52 -7.01 5.24
C LEU A 81 -13.31 -7.86 3.98
N ILE A 82 -13.51 -9.18 4.03
CA ILE A 82 -13.32 -10.06 2.87
C ILE A 82 -14.18 -9.59 1.69
N GLY A 83 -13.55 -9.47 0.51
CA GLY A 83 -14.14 -8.95 -0.72
C GLY A 83 -14.27 -7.42 -0.78
N LYS A 84 -13.97 -6.67 0.30
CA LYS A 84 -14.02 -5.21 0.27
C LYS A 84 -12.78 -4.62 -0.40
N ARG A 85 -12.98 -3.51 -1.10
CA ARG A 85 -11.89 -2.69 -1.62
C ARG A 85 -11.27 -1.87 -0.50
N VAL A 86 -9.95 -1.90 -0.41
CA VAL A 86 -9.19 -1.21 0.63
C VAL A 86 -7.99 -0.43 0.10
N VAL A 87 -7.56 0.55 0.89
CA VAL A 87 -6.21 1.13 0.83
C VAL A 87 -5.57 0.87 2.19
N ALA A 88 -4.34 0.39 2.19
CA ALA A 88 -3.63 -0.03 3.38
C ALA A 88 -2.17 0.43 3.34
N SER A 89 -1.59 0.64 4.53
CA SER A 89 -0.14 0.72 4.66
C SER A 89 0.41 -0.66 4.99
N THR A 90 1.53 -1.00 4.36
CA THR A 90 2.26 -2.26 4.56
C THR A 90 3.40 -2.14 5.56
N GLY A 91 3.58 -0.96 6.19
CA GLY A 91 4.66 -0.73 7.16
C GLY A 91 6.05 -0.75 6.53
N GLY A 92 6.18 -0.21 5.31
CA GLY A 92 7.45 -0.04 4.60
C GLY A 92 7.94 -1.22 3.76
N SER A 93 7.24 -2.36 3.75
CA SER A 93 7.66 -3.54 2.99
C SER A 93 6.48 -4.35 2.46
N GLY A 94 6.65 -5.00 1.31
CA GLY A 94 5.68 -5.95 0.74
C GLY A 94 4.64 -5.31 -0.18
N GLY A 95 4.72 -4.00 -0.44
CA GLY A 95 3.74 -3.29 -1.27
C GLY A 95 3.94 -3.48 -2.78
N TYR A 96 5.17 -3.73 -3.24
CA TYR A 96 5.48 -3.93 -4.65
C TYR A 96 5.34 -5.41 -5.03
N ALA A 97 4.13 -5.93 -4.88
CA ALA A 97 3.80 -7.33 -5.15
C ALA A 97 2.33 -7.45 -5.57
N GLU A 98 1.97 -8.58 -6.17
CA GLU A 98 0.56 -8.88 -6.50
C GLU A 98 -0.30 -9.07 -5.25
N ARG A 99 0.30 -9.45 -4.11
CA ARG A 99 -0.39 -9.62 -2.82
C ARG A 99 0.41 -9.01 -1.68
N ALA A 100 -0.28 -8.44 -0.70
CA ALA A 100 0.34 -7.85 0.49
C ALA A 100 -0.45 -8.18 1.77
N ALA A 101 0.27 -8.51 2.84
CA ALA A 101 -0.30 -8.59 4.19
C ALA A 101 -0.16 -7.23 4.90
N ALA A 102 -1.26 -6.68 5.40
CA ALA A 102 -1.27 -5.36 6.04
C ALA A 102 -2.09 -5.33 7.33
N ALA A 103 -1.57 -4.66 8.37
CA ALA A 103 -2.15 -4.65 9.71
C ALA A 103 -3.35 -3.71 9.90
N GLY A 104 -4.22 -4.11 10.83
CA GLY A 104 -5.52 -3.55 11.15
C GLY A 104 -5.50 -2.19 11.87
N ARG A 105 -5.29 -1.13 11.09
CA ARG A 105 -6.32 -0.08 10.97
C ARG A 105 -6.71 0.04 9.50
N LEU A 106 -7.25 -1.05 8.97
CA LEU A 106 -7.84 -1.09 7.63
C LEU A 106 -9.20 -0.38 7.67
N ARG A 107 -9.17 0.94 7.53
CA ARG A 107 -10.36 1.76 7.31
C ARG A 107 -10.11 2.71 6.14
N PRO A 108 -10.34 2.29 4.89
CA PRO A 108 -10.50 3.23 3.80
C PRO A 108 -11.91 3.80 3.92
N VAL A 109 -12.08 4.80 4.80
CA VAL A 109 -13.25 5.67 4.71
C VAL A 109 -13.04 6.45 3.43
N ILE A 110 -13.77 6.17 2.35
CA ILE A 110 -13.76 7.05 1.18
C ILE A 110 -14.76 8.15 1.52
N GLY A 111 -14.24 9.29 1.96
CA GLY A 111 -15.07 10.43 2.34
C GLY A 111 -15.78 11.02 1.13
N GLN A 112 -15.10 11.00 -0.02
CA GLN A 112 -15.53 11.75 -1.20
C GLN A 112 -14.81 11.28 -2.45
N ARG A 113 -15.50 11.43 -3.58
CA ARG A 113 -15.00 11.11 -4.93
C ARG A 113 -15.27 12.31 -5.82
N PHE A 114 -14.28 12.66 -6.63
CA PHE A 114 -14.39 13.73 -7.62
C PHE A 114 -14.01 13.17 -8.98
N PRO A 115 -14.70 13.55 -10.07
CA PRO A 115 -14.20 13.32 -11.41
C PRO A 115 -12.76 13.83 -11.56
N LEU A 116 -11.93 13.20 -12.39
CA LEU A 116 -10.52 13.54 -12.55
C LEU A 116 -10.35 15.01 -12.98
N GLU A 117 -11.25 15.51 -13.84
CA GLU A 117 -11.32 16.90 -14.28
C GLU A 117 -11.70 17.90 -13.17
N ARG A 118 -12.20 17.40 -12.03
CA ARG A 118 -12.58 18.17 -10.83
C ARG A 118 -11.52 18.06 -9.71
N ALA A 119 -10.25 17.86 -10.07
CA ALA A 119 -9.14 17.81 -9.11
C ALA A 119 -9.03 19.06 -8.23
N ALA A 120 -9.33 20.24 -8.79
CA ALA A 120 -9.34 21.49 -8.02
C ALA A 120 -10.34 21.44 -6.85
N ASP A 121 -11.52 20.87 -7.06
CA ASP A 121 -12.54 20.74 -6.01
C ASP A 121 -12.17 19.69 -4.97
N ALA A 122 -11.51 18.61 -5.38
CA ALA A 122 -10.96 17.62 -4.46
C ALA A 122 -9.94 18.25 -3.51
N HIS A 123 -9.09 19.14 -4.03
CA HIS A 123 -8.11 19.89 -3.25
C HIS A 123 -8.78 20.92 -2.33
N ALA A 124 -9.71 21.73 -2.86
CA ALA A 124 -10.47 22.70 -2.06
C ALA A 124 -11.24 22.02 -0.90
N ALA A 125 -11.80 20.84 -1.13
CA ALA A 125 -12.49 20.07 -0.10
C ALA A 125 -11.53 19.56 0.99
N ILE A 126 -10.28 19.23 0.66
CA ILE A 126 -9.23 18.88 1.63
C ILE A 126 -8.80 20.13 2.43
N GLU A 127 -8.58 21.26 1.75
CA GLU A 127 -8.16 22.53 2.37
C GLU A 127 -9.19 23.08 3.37
N SER A 128 -10.48 22.86 3.11
CA SER A 128 -11.57 23.23 4.01
C SER A 128 -11.59 22.48 5.35
N ARG A 129 -10.77 21.41 5.48
CA ARG A 129 -10.69 20.51 6.65
C ARG A 129 -12.00 19.80 7.03
N ALA A 130 -13.01 19.82 6.17
CA ALA A 130 -14.29 19.12 6.40
C ALA A 130 -14.28 17.64 6.00
N THR A 131 -13.18 17.15 5.39
CA THR A 131 -13.12 15.79 4.83
C THR A 131 -12.81 14.73 5.89
N VAL A 132 -13.62 13.67 5.95
CA VAL A 132 -13.33 12.47 6.76
C VAL A 132 -12.99 11.30 5.84
N GLY A 133 -11.76 10.79 5.92
CA GLY A 133 -11.29 9.67 5.09
C GLY A 133 -10.51 10.09 3.84
N LYS A 134 -10.34 9.17 2.89
CA LYS A 134 -9.63 9.37 1.62
C LYS A 134 -10.54 10.05 0.59
N THR A 135 -10.02 11.08 -0.06
CA THR A 135 -10.56 11.68 -1.28
C THR A 135 -10.00 10.95 -2.49
N LEU A 136 -10.85 10.54 -3.42
CA LEU A 136 -10.42 9.89 -4.66
C LEU A 136 -10.75 10.76 -5.86
N LEU A 137 -9.82 10.84 -6.81
CA LEU A 137 -10.13 11.23 -8.18
C LEU A 137 -10.52 9.99 -8.97
N VAL A 138 -11.61 10.07 -9.71
CA VAL A 138 -12.16 8.98 -10.52
C VAL A 138 -12.26 9.43 -11.97
N THR A 139 -11.81 8.59 -12.89
CA THR A 139 -11.92 8.80 -14.34
C THR A 139 -13.30 8.47 -14.86
#